data_AF-A0AB74H4M8-F1
#
_entry.id   AF-A0AB74H4M8-F1
#
_cell.length_a   1.000
_cell.length_b   1.000
_cell.length_c   1.000
_cell.angle_alpha   90.00
_cell.angle_beta   90.00
_cell.angle_gamma   90.00
#
_symmetry.space_group_name_H-M   'P 1'
#
loop_
_entity.id
_entity.type
_entity.pdbx_description
1 polymer ?
#
loop_
_entity_poly.entity_id
_entity_poly.type
_entity_poly.pdbx_seq_one_letter_code
_entity_poly.pdbx_strand_id
1 'polypeptide(L)'
;MELFDSNLGIGSPYGYQHPKNDFWESSPSTVYFSEKEELEYLNNFEKALETGGNIQLYNEEDFFNQDKDKINLGFELFFYVNKVDGKSVLSLTNTGCSKNLGASSGRFSILSDKLEHYHQTITQIVENNNHVSGYNSCEITFLPENLRHANVMRTTNVREKVLSLFTNMDKRSQILSDIYIGIDSKNSFYARNFKTKELLKFYSTNMYNQMMFSNELRFLCEIAQEDHFGIFPWEMVYQKFSHIPRIVFKDIIVAPERWRLSGRMLSKDIHQIILENNLPTKLYVDNSDNRILINRNNPLDNQLFEDIVRKSSNKNEELCLSECIFDSHLVEKESTTHISDIVVPVFAKDEIKEPRYIKEILPEVIPTNVRQKIPFDEWLYFKLYMSADRQEEFLSDIMPQILKLVNLDDGMSFYIRYTDPKFHIRLRIRTQNLYKSFEKIQEIFQLCIQNKLISNIDISTYDREIERYGGLERIPLVEEIFCLDTEIVINSLSLIRQKRLDLTLDDLAIIFNYFYLKSFFKDNNKEIIQFLEFACPEHLDSQNRDKNRNTALIDLYLIKGYLINLLPELSKLCQRLKKLSDSCIQLSDDYTYIIYDSIIHVHNNRLFGIKRENETKIYAIIRGLIISEEFRNGHNHG
;
A
#
# COMPACT_ATOMS: atom_id res chain seq x y z
N MET A 1 10.21 -4.68 13.85
CA MET A 1 10.68 -3.73 14.87
C MET A 1 11.13 -2.43 14.22
N GLU A 2 12.27 -2.39 13.53
CA GLU A 2 12.78 -1.13 12.90
C GLU A 2 11.74 -0.43 12.02
N LEU A 3 11.03 -1.18 11.15
CA LEU A 3 9.94 -0.64 10.32
C LEU A 3 8.88 0.15 11.11
N PHE A 4 8.51 -0.35 12.30
CA PHE A 4 7.43 0.17 13.14
C PHE A 4 7.91 1.22 14.16
N ASP A 5 9.21 1.41 14.28
CA ASP A 5 9.77 2.47 15.09
C ASP A 5 9.46 3.82 14.42
N SER A 6 8.88 4.76 15.17
CA SER A 6 8.44 6.05 14.61
C SER A 6 9.58 7.01 14.31
N ASN A 7 10.80 6.73 14.79
CA ASN A 7 11.97 7.57 14.61
C ASN A 7 12.95 6.98 13.58
N LEU A 8 13.16 5.67 13.61
CA LEU A 8 14.05 4.96 12.67
C LEU A 8 13.33 4.45 11.42
N GLY A 9 12.07 4.06 11.57
CA GLY A 9 11.24 3.51 10.49
C GLY A 9 10.20 4.50 9.98
N ILE A 10 9.05 3.96 9.60
CA ILE A 10 7.91 4.74 9.09
C ILE A 10 6.77 4.83 10.12
N GLY A 11 6.95 4.26 11.31
CA GLY A 11 5.88 4.08 12.28
C GLY A 11 4.87 3.01 11.85
N SER A 12 3.64 3.15 12.34
CA SER A 12 2.54 2.20 12.09
C SER A 12 1.53 2.76 11.08
N PRO A 13 0.75 1.89 10.40
CA PRO A 13 -0.34 2.35 9.55
C PRO A 13 -1.35 3.22 10.32
N TYR A 14 -1.95 4.20 9.65
CA TYR A 14 -2.95 5.08 10.27
C TYR A 14 -4.10 4.28 10.89
N GLY A 15 -4.44 4.61 12.15
CA GLY A 15 -5.49 3.93 12.91
C GLY A 15 -4.99 2.82 13.84
N TYR A 16 -3.73 2.39 13.72
CA TYR A 16 -3.08 1.54 14.71
C TYR A 16 -2.90 2.30 16.04
N GLN A 17 -3.05 1.60 17.18
CA GLN A 17 -3.12 2.23 18.52
C GLN A 17 -2.07 1.70 19.51
N HIS A 18 -1.28 0.69 19.15
CA HIS A 18 -0.46 -0.06 20.12
C HIS A 18 1.01 -0.19 19.68
N PRO A 19 1.79 0.91 19.65
CA PRO A 19 1.41 2.29 20.01
C PRO A 19 0.86 3.11 18.84
N LYS A 20 0.12 4.18 19.12
CA LYS A 20 -0.23 5.18 18.08
C LYS A 20 1.04 5.94 17.64
N ASN A 21 1.12 6.31 16.36
CA ASN A 21 2.17 7.21 15.85
C ASN A 21 2.24 8.49 16.71
N ASP A 22 3.46 8.89 17.08
CA ASP A 22 3.77 10.07 17.90
C ASP A 22 4.04 11.33 17.06
N PHE A 23 4.24 11.18 15.75
CA PHE A 23 4.28 12.26 14.79
C PHE A 23 2.89 12.62 14.27
N TRP A 24 2.74 13.86 13.81
CA TRP A 24 1.49 14.31 13.20
C TRP A 24 1.34 13.69 11.81
N GLU A 25 0.17 13.12 11.55
CA GLU A 25 -0.21 12.55 10.27
C GLU A 25 -1.68 12.88 10.01
N SER A 26 -2.00 13.32 8.80
CA SER A 26 -3.39 13.48 8.37
C SER A 26 -4.01 12.13 8.03
N SER A 27 -5.31 11.96 8.29
CA SER A 27 -6.03 10.77 7.82
C SER A 27 -5.78 10.56 6.32
N PRO A 28 -5.27 9.39 5.90
CA PRO A 28 -5.05 9.12 4.49
C PRO A 28 -6.40 9.06 3.76
N SER A 29 -6.37 9.39 2.47
CA SER A 29 -7.53 9.18 1.60
C SER A 29 -7.76 7.68 1.45
N THR A 30 -8.93 7.20 1.85
CA THR A 30 -9.34 5.80 1.70
C THR A 30 -10.55 5.70 0.78
N VAL A 31 -10.57 4.69 -0.08
CA VAL A 31 -11.68 4.39 -0.97
C VAL A 31 -12.09 2.95 -0.72
N TYR A 32 -13.19 2.77 0.02
CA TYR A 32 -13.77 1.45 0.30
C TYR A 32 -14.89 1.08 -0.67
N PHE A 33 -15.49 2.10 -1.30
CA PHE A 33 -16.52 2.01 -2.32
C PHE A 33 -16.43 3.28 -3.17
N SER A 34 -16.91 3.19 -4.42
CA SER A 34 -16.99 4.28 -5.38
C SER A 34 -18.18 5.22 -5.09
N GLU A 35 -18.11 6.46 -5.60
CA GLU A 35 -19.22 7.40 -5.52
C GLU A 35 -20.50 6.86 -6.19
N LYS A 36 -20.34 6.05 -7.24
CA LYS A 36 -21.44 5.36 -7.92
C LYS A 36 -22.14 4.37 -6.98
N GLU A 37 -21.36 3.54 -6.27
CA GLU A 37 -21.90 2.59 -5.29
C GLU A 37 -22.59 3.30 -4.13
N GLU A 38 -22.02 4.39 -3.61
CA GLU A 38 -22.66 5.18 -2.54
C GLU A 38 -24.04 5.67 -2.97
N LEU A 39 -24.16 6.23 -4.18
CA LEU A 39 -25.43 6.71 -4.71
C LEU A 39 -26.47 5.57 -4.85
N GLU A 40 -26.04 4.38 -5.26
CA GLU A 40 -26.92 3.21 -5.35
C GLU A 40 -27.42 2.75 -3.98
N TYR A 41 -26.56 2.71 -2.96
CA TYR A 41 -26.99 2.44 -1.58
C TYR A 41 -28.01 3.48 -1.10
N LEU A 42 -27.76 4.77 -1.34
CA LEU A 42 -28.70 5.83 -0.97
C LEU A 42 -30.05 5.72 -1.71
N ASN A 43 -30.05 5.37 -3.00
CA ASN A 43 -31.29 5.14 -3.76
C ASN A 43 -32.07 3.94 -3.20
N ASN A 44 -31.39 2.86 -2.84
CA ASN A 44 -32.02 1.68 -2.23
C ASN A 44 -32.61 2.02 -0.86
N PHE A 45 -31.92 2.85 -0.09
CA PHE A 45 -32.40 3.37 1.19
C PHE A 45 -33.67 4.22 1.02
N GLU A 46 -33.67 5.18 0.09
CA GLU A 46 -34.83 6.03 -0.19
C GLU A 46 -36.05 5.21 -0.63
N LYS A 47 -35.85 4.27 -1.56
CA LYS A 47 -36.92 3.36 -2.01
C LYS A 47 -37.49 2.51 -0.87
N ALA A 48 -36.66 2.05 0.06
CA ALA A 48 -37.12 1.30 1.23
C ALA A 48 -38.01 2.16 2.13
N LEU A 49 -37.64 3.43 2.34
CA LEU A 49 -38.44 4.38 3.11
C LEU A 49 -39.78 4.71 2.42
N GLU A 50 -39.78 4.96 1.10
CA GLU A 50 -41.01 5.26 0.35
C GLU A 50 -42.02 4.11 0.37
N THR A 51 -41.52 2.87 0.27
CA THR A 51 -42.36 1.67 0.22
C THR A 51 -42.72 1.12 1.58
N GLY A 52 -42.06 1.59 2.66
CA GLY A 52 -42.13 0.96 3.98
C GLY A 52 -41.57 -0.46 4.00
N GLY A 53 -40.63 -0.76 3.09
CA GLY A 53 -40.07 -2.08 2.86
C GLY A 53 -38.63 -2.24 3.38
N ASN A 54 -38.04 -3.40 3.07
CA ASN A 54 -36.64 -3.69 3.38
C ASN A 54 -35.70 -3.11 2.32
N ILE A 55 -34.48 -2.76 2.72
CA ILE A 55 -33.38 -2.45 1.80
C ILE A 55 -32.93 -3.77 1.17
N GLN A 56 -33.11 -3.90 -0.14
CA GLN A 56 -32.66 -5.06 -0.91
C GLN A 56 -31.23 -4.81 -1.40
N LEU A 57 -30.26 -5.58 -0.88
CA LEU A 57 -28.90 -5.60 -1.43
C LEU A 57 -28.94 -6.33 -2.77
N TYR A 58 -28.75 -5.56 -3.85
CA TYR A 58 -28.49 -5.94 -5.25
C TYR A 58 -29.22 -7.18 -5.82
N ASN A 59 -30.01 -6.95 -6.88
CA ASN A 59 -30.69 -8.02 -7.64
C ASN A 59 -30.04 -8.36 -8.99
N GLU A 60 -28.99 -7.65 -9.44
CA GLU A 60 -28.44 -7.84 -10.80
C GLU A 60 -27.02 -8.40 -10.78
N GLU A 61 -26.79 -9.42 -11.62
CA GLU A 61 -25.52 -10.13 -11.82
C GLU A 61 -24.43 -9.24 -12.46
N ASP A 62 -24.80 -8.09 -13.01
CA ASP A 62 -23.91 -7.23 -13.80
C ASP A 62 -22.80 -6.55 -12.97
N PHE A 63 -22.99 -6.38 -11.66
CA PHE A 63 -21.98 -5.75 -10.79
C PHE A 63 -20.86 -6.72 -10.37
N PHE A 64 -21.15 -8.01 -10.29
CA PHE A 64 -20.20 -9.02 -9.81
C PHE A 64 -19.18 -9.48 -10.86
N ASN A 65 -19.31 -9.03 -12.11
CA ASN A 65 -18.43 -9.46 -13.21
C ASN A 65 -17.14 -8.64 -13.34
N GLN A 66 -16.89 -7.64 -12.50
CA GLN A 66 -15.75 -6.73 -12.70
C GLN A 66 -14.42 -7.17 -12.07
N ASP A 67 -14.36 -8.21 -11.23
CA ASP A 67 -13.10 -8.65 -10.60
C ASP A 67 -13.13 -10.15 -10.25
N LYS A 68 -13.23 -11.03 -11.25
CA LYS A 68 -13.12 -12.49 -11.04
C LYS A 68 -11.75 -12.94 -10.52
N ASP A 69 -10.74 -12.07 -10.61
CA ASP A 69 -9.36 -12.35 -10.20
C ASP A 69 -9.07 -12.05 -8.71
N LYS A 70 -10.08 -11.62 -7.93
CA LYS A 70 -9.96 -11.28 -6.50
C LYS A 70 -10.86 -12.12 -5.59
N ILE A 71 -10.82 -13.45 -5.76
CA ILE A 71 -11.55 -14.34 -4.86
C ILE A 71 -10.70 -14.58 -3.60
N ASN A 72 -11.31 -14.37 -2.43
CA ASN A 72 -10.70 -14.70 -1.14
C ASN A 72 -10.64 -16.22 -0.97
N LEU A 73 -9.55 -16.73 -0.37
CA LEU A 73 -9.43 -18.15 -0.04
C LEU A 73 -10.65 -18.68 0.74
N GLY A 74 -11.11 -17.91 1.72
CA GLY A 74 -12.34 -18.17 2.45
C GLY A 74 -12.52 -17.32 3.70
N PHE A 75 -13.69 -17.44 4.33
CA PHE A 75 -14.12 -16.71 5.52
C PHE A 75 -15.16 -17.52 6.30
N GLU A 76 -15.47 -17.11 7.52
CA GLU A 76 -16.51 -17.71 8.35
C GLU A 76 -17.67 -16.73 8.54
N LEU A 77 -18.91 -17.15 8.23
CA LEU A 77 -20.11 -16.35 8.46
C LEU A 77 -20.84 -16.81 9.71
N PHE A 78 -21.32 -15.86 10.49
CA PHE A 78 -22.05 -16.11 11.73
C PHE A 78 -23.53 -15.80 11.51
N PHE A 79 -24.40 -16.79 11.70
CA PHE A 79 -25.85 -16.63 11.52
C PHE A 79 -26.62 -17.01 12.79
N TYR A 80 -27.65 -16.23 13.12
CA TYR A 80 -28.76 -16.73 13.90
C TYR A 80 -29.69 -17.55 13.00
N VAL A 81 -30.23 -18.63 13.58
CA VAL A 81 -31.19 -19.51 12.89
C VAL A 81 -32.56 -19.34 13.54
N ASN A 82 -33.43 -18.60 12.85
CA ASN A 82 -34.72 -18.17 13.38
C ASN A 82 -35.89 -18.81 12.62
N LYS A 83 -37.09 -18.78 13.23
CA LYS A 83 -38.36 -19.03 12.52
C LYS A 83 -39.21 -17.76 12.56
N VAL A 84 -39.67 -17.36 11.37
CA VAL A 84 -40.63 -16.26 11.17
C VAL A 84 -41.78 -16.80 10.33
N ASP A 85 -43.01 -16.68 10.81
CA ASP A 85 -44.21 -17.21 10.13
C ASP A 85 -44.08 -18.70 9.74
N GLY A 86 -43.43 -19.50 10.60
CA GLY A 86 -43.19 -20.93 10.37
C GLY A 86 -42.10 -21.26 9.33
N LYS A 87 -41.46 -20.27 8.70
CA LYS A 87 -40.35 -20.44 7.77
C LYS A 87 -39.01 -20.20 8.46
N SER A 88 -38.02 -20.99 8.08
CA SER A 88 -36.63 -20.81 8.53
C SER A 88 -36.03 -19.57 7.89
N VAL A 89 -35.44 -18.70 8.71
CA VAL A 89 -34.78 -17.47 8.27
C VAL A 89 -33.38 -17.41 8.86
N LEU A 90 -32.41 -17.08 8.01
CA LEU A 90 -31.04 -16.81 8.42
C LEU A 90 -30.85 -15.30 8.58
N SER A 91 -30.29 -14.88 9.70
CA SER A 91 -29.87 -13.50 9.90
C SER A 91 -28.43 -13.45 10.36
N LEU A 92 -27.58 -12.63 9.74
CA LEU A 92 -26.20 -12.45 10.19
C LEU A 92 -26.19 -11.93 11.64
N THR A 93 -25.22 -12.41 12.42
CA THR A 93 -24.99 -11.89 13.77
C THR A 93 -24.30 -10.52 13.72
N ASN A 94 -24.22 -9.83 14.86
CA ASN A 94 -23.45 -8.58 14.96
C ASN A 94 -21.95 -8.78 14.68
N THR A 95 -21.42 -9.98 14.88
CA THR A 95 -20.04 -10.33 14.49
C THR A 95 -19.90 -10.36 12.97
N GLY A 96 -20.97 -10.73 12.25
CA GLY A 96 -21.03 -10.78 10.79
C GLY A 96 -20.16 -11.89 10.21
N CYS A 97 -18.84 -11.66 10.16
CA CYS A 97 -17.88 -12.57 9.56
C CYS A 97 -16.51 -12.54 10.25
N SER A 98 -15.75 -13.63 10.09
CA SER A 98 -14.31 -13.69 10.34
C SER A 98 -13.58 -13.96 9.04
N LYS A 99 -12.52 -13.20 8.73
CA LYS A 99 -11.65 -13.46 7.57
C LYS A 99 -10.70 -14.65 7.80
N ASN A 100 -10.58 -15.11 9.05
CA ASN A 100 -9.62 -16.14 9.42
C ASN A 100 -10.32 -17.49 9.57
N LEU A 101 -10.14 -18.36 8.57
CA LEU A 101 -10.66 -19.73 8.60
C LEU A 101 -10.07 -20.52 9.78
N GLY A 102 -10.96 -21.06 10.60
CA GLY A 102 -10.63 -21.81 11.81
C GLY A 102 -10.65 -20.96 13.09
N ALA A 103 -10.79 -19.63 13.01
CA ALA A 103 -10.76 -18.76 14.18
C ALA A 103 -11.88 -19.07 15.17
N SER A 104 -13.11 -19.31 14.68
CA SER A 104 -14.26 -19.64 15.53
C SER A 104 -14.16 -21.01 16.19
N SER A 105 -13.52 -21.99 15.53
CA SER A 105 -13.41 -23.37 16.01
C SER A 105 -12.17 -23.63 16.86
N GLY A 106 -11.12 -22.81 16.73
CA GLY A 106 -9.82 -23.00 17.37
C GLY A 106 -9.91 -23.19 18.89
N ARG A 107 -10.70 -22.37 19.58
CA ARG A 107 -10.89 -22.50 21.04
C ARG A 107 -11.56 -23.81 21.47
N PHE A 108 -12.41 -24.37 20.63
CA PHE A 108 -13.16 -25.59 20.93
C PHE A 108 -12.42 -26.87 20.52
N SER A 109 -11.37 -26.74 19.72
CA SER A 109 -10.56 -27.89 19.25
C SER A 109 -10.03 -28.75 20.41
N ILE A 110 -9.69 -28.14 21.56
CA ILE A 110 -9.17 -28.84 22.74
C ILE A 110 -10.21 -29.65 23.53
N LEU A 111 -11.50 -29.55 23.19
CA LEU A 111 -12.58 -30.14 24.00
C LEU A 111 -12.85 -31.62 23.67
N SER A 112 -12.53 -32.06 22.44
CA SER A 112 -12.68 -33.47 22.03
C SER A 112 -11.97 -33.72 20.70
N ASP A 113 -11.54 -34.96 20.46
CA ASP A 113 -10.91 -35.39 19.20
C ASP A 113 -11.76 -35.06 17.96
N LYS A 114 -13.10 -35.14 18.09
CA LYS A 114 -14.02 -34.79 17.00
C LYS A 114 -13.96 -33.30 16.64
N LEU A 115 -13.86 -32.43 17.64
CA LEU A 115 -13.75 -30.98 17.43
C LEU A 115 -12.35 -30.58 16.97
N GLU A 116 -11.32 -31.27 17.46
CA GLU A 116 -9.96 -31.13 16.95
C GLU A 116 -9.87 -31.47 15.47
N HIS A 117 -10.44 -32.63 15.07
CA HIS A 117 -10.46 -33.05 13.68
C HIS A 117 -11.26 -32.10 12.78
N TYR A 118 -12.39 -31.58 13.26
CA TYR A 118 -13.15 -30.55 12.56
C TYR A 118 -12.30 -29.29 12.34
N HIS A 119 -11.64 -28.80 13.39
CA HIS A 119 -10.77 -27.63 13.31
C HIS A 119 -9.63 -27.84 12.31
N GLN A 120 -8.94 -28.97 12.39
CA GLN A 120 -7.87 -29.36 11.46
C GLN A 120 -8.34 -29.38 10.00
N THR A 121 -9.54 -29.88 9.74
CA THR A 121 -10.12 -29.94 8.38
C THR A 121 -10.25 -28.53 7.77
N ILE A 122 -10.70 -27.56 8.56
CA ILE A 122 -10.84 -26.17 8.10
C ILE A 122 -9.47 -25.52 7.90
N THR A 123 -8.55 -25.69 8.85
CA THR A 123 -7.23 -25.06 8.77
C THR A 123 -6.34 -25.67 7.68
N GLN A 124 -6.53 -26.94 7.34
CA GLN A 124 -5.78 -27.62 6.28
C GLN A 124 -5.99 -26.96 4.90
N ILE A 125 -7.15 -26.33 4.67
CA ILE A 125 -7.42 -25.56 3.45
C ILE A 125 -6.42 -24.41 3.31
N VAL A 126 -6.17 -23.70 4.42
CA VAL A 126 -5.19 -22.61 4.49
C VAL A 126 -3.76 -23.13 4.34
N GLU A 127 -3.43 -24.23 5.01
CA GLU A 127 -2.09 -24.85 4.90
C GLU A 127 -1.78 -25.30 3.47
N ASN A 128 -2.72 -25.97 2.81
CA ASN A 128 -2.55 -26.41 1.42
C ASN A 128 -2.29 -25.23 0.48
N ASN A 129 -3.05 -24.13 0.64
CA ASN A 129 -2.83 -22.92 -0.16
C ASN A 129 -1.47 -22.27 0.11
N ASN A 130 -1.04 -22.23 1.37
CA ASN A 130 0.27 -21.70 1.74
C ASN A 130 1.41 -22.51 1.12
N HIS A 131 1.34 -23.85 1.19
CA HIS A 131 2.34 -24.73 0.59
C HIS A 131 2.46 -24.54 -0.92
N VAL A 132 1.33 -24.51 -1.63
CA VAL A 132 1.28 -24.21 -3.06
C VAL A 132 1.91 -22.85 -3.35
N SER A 133 1.62 -21.85 -2.52
CA SER A 133 2.13 -20.49 -2.66
C SER A 133 3.59 -20.31 -2.25
N GLY A 134 4.24 -21.35 -1.70
CA GLY A 134 5.63 -21.29 -1.20
C GLY A 134 5.81 -20.61 0.17
N TYR A 135 4.74 -20.50 0.97
CA TYR A 135 4.77 -19.92 2.31
C TYR A 135 4.72 -20.98 3.40
N ASN A 136 5.46 -20.74 4.49
CA ASN A 136 5.34 -21.51 5.72
C ASN A 136 4.44 -20.77 6.71
N SER A 137 3.50 -21.48 7.32
CA SER A 137 2.53 -20.89 8.26
C SER A 137 3.12 -20.75 9.66
N CYS A 138 2.74 -19.68 10.37
CA CYS A 138 3.21 -19.39 11.71
C CYS A 138 2.06 -18.97 12.62
N GLU A 139 1.80 -19.72 13.70
CA GLU A 139 0.81 -19.34 14.71
C GLU A 139 1.44 -18.36 15.70
N ILE A 140 0.84 -17.19 15.90
CA ILE A 140 1.24 -16.25 16.95
C ILE A 140 0.64 -16.72 18.27
N THR A 141 1.51 -17.13 19.19
CA THR A 141 1.12 -17.54 20.55
C THR A 141 1.70 -16.54 21.54
N PHE A 142 0.83 -15.85 22.28
CA PHE A 142 1.28 -14.88 23.25
C PHE A 142 0.38 -14.79 24.48
N LEU A 143 0.97 -14.34 25.58
CA LEU A 143 0.23 -13.91 26.76
C LEU A 143 -0.27 -12.48 26.51
N PRO A 144 -1.59 -12.21 26.49
CA PRO A 144 -2.10 -10.88 26.21
C PRO A 144 -1.74 -9.92 27.34
N GLU A 145 -1.48 -8.66 26.98
CA GLU A 145 -1.15 -7.60 27.94
C GLU A 145 -2.19 -7.48 29.05
N ASN A 146 -3.48 -7.52 28.67
CA ASN A 146 -4.57 -7.69 29.62
C ASN A 146 -4.84 -9.17 29.89
N LEU A 147 -4.38 -9.66 31.04
CA LEU A 147 -4.52 -11.05 31.47
C LEU A 147 -5.98 -11.54 31.56
N ARG A 148 -6.97 -10.64 31.67
CA ARG A 148 -8.40 -11.02 31.63
C ARG A 148 -8.78 -11.65 30.29
N HIS A 149 -8.04 -11.37 29.23
CA HIS A 149 -8.29 -11.90 27.89
C HIS A 149 -7.59 -13.24 27.62
N ALA A 150 -6.77 -13.76 28.55
CA ALA A 150 -5.98 -14.98 28.34
C ALA A 150 -6.82 -16.21 27.97
N ASN A 151 -8.08 -16.27 28.44
CA ASN A 151 -9.00 -17.37 28.13
C ASN A 151 -9.48 -17.37 26.67
N VAL A 152 -9.39 -16.24 25.96
CA VAL A 152 -9.80 -16.09 24.55
C VAL A 152 -8.71 -16.58 23.60
N MET A 153 -7.45 -16.53 24.02
CA MET A 153 -6.26 -16.89 23.22
C MET A 153 -6.08 -18.39 22.98
N ARG A 154 -6.87 -19.24 23.64
CA ARG A 154 -6.66 -20.70 23.60
C ARG A 154 -7.02 -21.24 22.22
N THR A 155 -6.11 -21.99 21.63
CA THR A 155 -6.32 -22.74 20.38
C THR A 155 -5.32 -23.89 20.28
N THR A 156 -5.67 -24.97 19.58
CA THR A 156 -4.71 -26.02 19.23
C THR A 156 -3.83 -25.52 18.09
N ASN A 157 -2.52 -25.62 18.24
CA ASN A 157 -1.61 -25.16 17.20
C ASN A 157 -1.52 -26.18 16.07
N VAL A 158 -2.06 -25.81 14.91
CA VAL A 158 -2.10 -26.60 13.68
C VAL A 158 -1.14 -26.07 12.60
N ARG A 159 -0.36 -25.02 12.90
CA ARG A 159 0.57 -24.38 11.96
C ARG A 159 1.95 -25.03 12.04
N GLU A 160 2.71 -24.87 10.97
CA GLU A 160 4.06 -25.45 10.88
C GLU A 160 5.03 -24.84 11.90
N LYS A 161 4.91 -23.53 12.11
CA LYS A 161 5.79 -22.74 12.97
C LYS A 161 5.00 -21.98 14.01
N VAL A 162 5.73 -21.43 14.98
CA VAL A 162 5.15 -20.67 16.09
C VAL A 162 5.92 -19.37 16.28
N LEU A 163 5.25 -18.26 16.54
CA LEU A 163 5.86 -17.05 17.06
C LEU A 163 5.42 -16.90 18.51
N SER A 164 6.30 -17.35 19.42
CA SER A 164 6.01 -17.42 20.86
C SER A 164 6.48 -16.16 21.57
N LEU A 165 5.57 -15.43 22.23
CA LEU A 165 5.87 -14.22 22.99
C LEU A 165 5.34 -14.33 24.42
N PHE A 166 6.20 -14.14 25.42
CA PHE A 166 5.85 -14.29 26.84
C PHE A 166 5.24 -15.68 27.19
N THR A 167 5.55 -16.68 26.38
CA THR A 167 5.14 -18.08 26.55
C THR A 167 6.31 -19.01 26.21
N ASN A 168 6.15 -20.31 26.43
CA ASN A 168 7.22 -21.28 26.21
C ASN A 168 7.62 -21.37 24.73
N MET A 169 8.93 -21.38 24.48
CA MET A 169 9.49 -21.58 23.15
C MET A 169 9.51 -23.06 22.77
N ASP A 170 8.88 -23.39 21.64
CA ASP A 170 9.04 -24.67 20.94
C ASP A 170 10.27 -24.62 19.99
N LYS A 171 10.83 -25.77 19.58
CA LYS A 171 11.88 -25.86 18.55
C LYS A 171 11.45 -25.26 17.21
N ARG A 172 10.15 -25.20 16.95
CA ARG A 172 9.54 -24.59 15.74
C ARG A 172 9.41 -23.07 15.84
N SER A 173 9.86 -22.47 16.95
CA SER A 173 9.67 -21.04 17.20
C SER A 173 10.49 -20.16 16.26
N GLN A 174 9.85 -19.14 15.70
CA GLN A 174 10.50 -18.06 14.98
C GLN A 174 10.92 -16.96 15.95
N ILE A 175 12.06 -16.34 15.69
CA ILE A 175 12.55 -15.19 16.47
C ILE A 175 12.05 -13.92 15.79
N LEU A 176 11.40 -13.04 16.55
CA LEU A 176 10.81 -11.80 16.02
C LEU A 176 11.84 -10.92 15.29
N SER A 177 13.07 -10.82 15.80
CA SER A 177 14.15 -10.03 15.18
C SER A 177 14.67 -10.60 13.85
N ASP A 178 14.36 -11.87 13.56
CA ASP A 178 14.73 -12.50 12.29
C ASP A 178 13.64 -12.32 11.23
N ILE A 179 12.49 -11.71 11.57
CA ILE A 179 11.39 -11.46 10.64
C ILE A 179 11.57 -10.11 9.96
N TYR A 180 11.70 -10.14 8.63
CA TYR A 180 11.87 -8.97 7.77
C TYR A 180 10.63 -8.81 6.89
N ILE A 181 10.29 -7.57 6.60
CA ILE A 181 9.17 -7.19 5.73
C ILE A 181 9.73 -6.71 4.38
N GLY A 182 9.16 -7.22 3.30
CA GLY A 182 9.46 -6.77 1.94
C GLY A 182 8.19 -6.38 1.19
N ILE A 183 8.38 -5.81 0.00
CA ILE A 183 7.32 -5.49 -0.96
C ILE A 183 7.64 -6.27 -2.24
N ASP A 184 6.64 -6.95 -2.81
CA ASP A 184 6.80 -7.69 -4.07
C ASP A 184 6.55 -6.81 -5.31
N SER A 185 6.77 -7.36 -6.50
CA SER A 185 6.54 -6.66 -7.78
C SER A 185 5.09 -6.24 -8.03
N LYS A 186 4.14 -6.77 -7.24
CA LYS A 186 2.72 -6.37 -7.25
C LYS A 186 2.40 -5.35 -6.15
N ASN A 187 3.42 -4.74 -5.53
CA ASN A 187 3.32 -3.81 -4.41
C ASN A 187 2.63 -4.40 -3.16
N SER A 188 2.68 -5.72 -2.97
CA SER A 188 2.12 -6.38 -1.80
C SER A 188 3.20 -6.64 -0.74
N PHE A 189 2.85 -6.44 0.53
CA PHE A 189 3.73 -6.79 1.64
C PHE A 189 3.91 -8.31 1.77
N TYR A 190 5.09 -8.72 2.19
CA TYR A 190 5.36 -10.10 2.60
C TYR A 190 6.33 -10.13 3.79
N ALA A 191 6.21 -11.16 4.63
CA ALA A 191 7.15 -11.43 5.70
C ALA A 191 8.07 -12.60 5.34
N ARG A 192 9.34 -12.51 5.76
CA ARG A 192 10.33 -13.56 5.57
C ARG A 192 11.23 -13.72 6.79
N ASN A 193 11.73 -14.93 7.02
CA ASN A 193 12.84 -15.12 7.93
C ASN A 193 14.15 -14.77 7.22
N PHE A 194 14.93 -13.85 7.79
CA PHE A 194 16.18 -13.37 7.20
C PHE A 194 17.26 -14.45 7.14
N LYS A 195 17.38 -15.29 8.18
CA LYS A 195 18.42 -16.32 8.27
C LYS A 195 18.13 -17.51 7.38
N THR A 196 16.91 -18.01 7.41
CA THR A 196 16.51 -19.22 6.65
C THR A 196 16.00 -18.90 5.25
N LYS A 197 15.73 -17.62 4.96
CA LYS A 197 15.18 -17.09 3.70
C LYS A 197 13.74 -17.52 3.40
N GLU A 198 13.09 -18.26 4.29
CA GLU A 198 11.73 -18.76 4.13
C GLU A 198 10.69 -17.64 4.19
N LEU A 199 9.66 -17.73 3.35
CA LEU A 199 8.50 -16.85 3.40
C LEU A 199 7.54 -17.29 4.48
N LEU A 200 6.98 -16.34 5.22
CA LEU A 200 6.14 -16.60 6.39
C LEU A 200 4.79 -15.90 6.26
N LYS A 201 3.72 -16.59 6.65
CA LYS A 201 2.40 -15.99 6.92
C LYS A 201 2.02 -16.25 8.38
N PHE A 202 1.52 -15.22 9.05
CA PHE A 202 1.22 -15.27 10.47
C PHE A 202 -0.28 -15.30 10.72
N TYR A 203 -0.69 -16.16 11.64
CA TYR A 203 -2.08 -16.40 11.98
C TYR A 203 -2.29 -16.30 13.49
N SER A 204 -3.48 -15.86 13.89
CA SER A 204 -3.99 -16.08 15.23
C SER A 204 -5.33 -16.78 15.11
N THR A 205 -5.32 -18.10 15.23
CA THR A 205 -6.44 -19.00 14.93
C THR A 205 -7.37 -19.11 16.14
N ASN A 206 -7.88 -17.95 16.56
CA ASN A 206 -8.85 -17.76 17.63
C ASN A 206 -9.66 -16.47 17.35
N MET A 207 -10.69 -16.20 18.14
CA MET A 207 -11.55 -15.01 18.01
C MET A 207 -11.06 -13.80 18.82
N TYR A 208 -9.77 -13.73 19.17
CA TYR A 208 -9.23 -12.56 19.85
C TYR A 208 -9.22 -11.35 18.92
N ASN A 209 -9.56 -10.19 19.48
CA ASN A 209 -9.60 -8.94 18.71
C ASN A 209 -8.19 -8.52 18.28
N GLN A 210 -7.88 -8.65 17.00
CA GLN A 210 -6.57 -8.30 16.42
C GLN A 210 -6.23 -6.80 16.55
N MET A 211 -7.23 -5.92 16.77
CA MET A 211 -6.97 -4.51 17.04
C MET A 211 -6.28 -4.27 18.39
N MET A 212 -6.32 -5.24 19.31
CA MET A 212 -5.66 -5.18 20.62
C MET A 212 -4.24 -5.75 20.60
N PHE A 213 -3.76 -6.22 19.44
CA PHE A 213 -2.38 -6.66 19.29
C PHE A 213 -1.43 -5.45 19.27
N SER A 214 -0.17 -5.67 19.67
CA SER A 214 0.91 -4.75 19.32
C SER A 214 0.98 -4.60 17.79
N ASN A 215 1.37 -3.41 17.32
CA ASN A 215 1.32 -3.04 15.92
C ASN A 215 2.01 -4.07 14.99
N GLU A 216 3.17 -4.58 15.39
CA GLU A 216 3.91 -5.56 14.59
C GLU A 216 3.13 -6.86 14.42
N LEU A 217 2.50 -7.35 15.49
CA LEU A 217 1.73 -8.60 15.44
C LEU A 217 0.44 -8.43 14.65
N ARG A 218 -0.23 -7.29 14.82
CA ARG A 218 -1.41 -6.93 14.03
C ARG A 218 -1.06 -6.90 12.55
N PHE A 219 0.02 -6.20 12.19
CA PHE A 219 0.48 -6.10 10.81
C PHE A 219 0.83 -7.46 10.21
N LEU A 220 1.55 -8.32 10.94
CA LEU A 220 1.89 -9.67 10.48
C LEU A 220 0.64 -10.51 10.18
N CYS A 221 -0.44 -10.35 10.96
CA CYS A 221 -1.72 -11.01 10.70
C CYS A 221 -2.49 -10.37 9.54
N GLU A 222 -2.46 -9.04 9.40
CA GLU A 222 -3.16 -8.33 8.33
C GLU A 222 -2.55 -8.64 6.95
N ILE A 223 -1.22 -8.61 6.79
CA ILE A 223 -0.56 -8.92 5.50
C ILE A 223 -0.67 -10.40 5.08
N ALA A 224 -1.03 -11.28 6.01
CA ALA A 224 -1.30 -12.69 5.73
C ALA A 224 -2.72 -12.93 5.19
N GLN A 225 -3.63 -11.98 5.46
CA GLN A 225 -5.00 -11.95 4.98
C GLN A 225 -5.08 -11.12 3.69
N GLU A 226 -6.13 -11.32 2.90
CA GLU A 226 -6.38 -10.48 1.73
C GLU A 226 -7.16 -9.21 2.15
N ASP A 227 -6.76 -8.07 1.60
CA ASP A 227 -7.10 -6.73 2.12
C ASP A 227 -8.58 -6.35 2.02
N HIS A 228 -9.38 -7.04 1.20
CA HIS A 228 -10.66 -6.48 0.74
C HIS A 228 -11.92 -7.02 1.44
N PHE A 229 -11.87 -8.16 2.14
CA PHE A 229 -13.07 -8.73 2.77
C PHE A 229 -13.36 -8.11 4.13
N GLY A 230 -14.62 -8.05 4.60
CA GLY A 230 -14.98 -7.62 5.96
C GLY A 230 -15.14 -6.11 6.18
N ILE A 231 -15.08 -5.30 5.13
CA ILE A 231 -15.56 -3.92 5.14
C ILE A 231 -16.82 -3.88 4.30
N PHE A 232 -17.96 -3.64 4.92
CA PHE A 232 -19.26 -3.66 4.26
C PHE A 232 -19.70 -2.23 3.94
N PRO A 233 -19.75 -1.83 2.65
CA PRO A 233 -20.03 -0.44 2.28
C PRO A 233 -21.35 0.11 2.86
N TRP A 234 -22.40 -0.72 2.90
CA TRP A 234 -23.69 -0.32 3.46
C TRP A 234 -23.61 0.08 4.95
N GLU A 235 -22.72 -0.51 5.75
CA GLU A 235 -22.53 -0.10 7.14
C GLU A 235 -21.97 1.33 7.21
N MET A 236 -21.01 1.66 6.34
CA MET A 236 -20.38 2.98 6.28
C MET A 236 -21.31 4.06 5.72
N VAL A 237 -22.16 3.71 4.75
CA VAL A 237 -23.12 4.64 4.15
C VAL A 237 -24.27 4.90 5.13
N TYR A 238 -24.86 3.84 5.70
CA TYR A 238 -26.09 3.98 6.48
C TYR A 238 -25.88 4.38 7.94
N GLN A 239 -24.67 4.26 8.50
CA GLN A 239 -24.38 4.67 9.89
C GLN A 239 -24.74 6.14 10.20
N LYS A 240 -24.90 6.99 9.19
CA LYS A 240 -25.25 8.41 9.32
C LYS A 240 -26.74 8.63 9.68
N PHE A 241 -27.59 7.61 9.53
CA PHE A 241 -29.04 7.73 9.71
C PHE A 241 -29.49 7.24 11.10
N SER A 242 -30.53 7.89 11.65
CA SER A 242 -31.14 7.53 12.94
C SER A 242 -32.06 6.33 12.86
N HIS A 243 -32.52 5.96 11.67
CA HIS A 243 -33.32 4.78 11.42
C HIS A 243 -32.82 4.13 10.12
N ILE A 244 -32.60 2.83 10.18
CA ILE A 244 -32.11 2.04 9.06
C ILE A 244 -33.08 0.86 8.90
N PRO A 245 -33.88 0.81 7.83
CA PRO A 245 -34.73 -0.34 7.54
C PRO A 245 -33.91 -1.62 7.45
N ARG A 246 -34.56 -2.77 7.65
CA ARG A 246 -33.93 -4.08 7.56
C ARG A 246 -33.21 -4.23 6.21
N ILE A 247 -31.97 -4.74 6.25
CA ILE A 247 -31.15 -4.99 5.07
C ILE A 247 -31.18 -6.48 4.76
N VAL A 248 -31.56 -6.83 3.53
CA VAL A 248 -31.72 -8.22 3.10
C VAL A 248 -30.97 -8.49 1.80
N PHE A 249 -30.45 -9.72 1.66
CA PHE A 249 -29.92 -10.26 0.42
C PHE A 249 -30.67 -11.55 0.12
N LYS A 250 -31.54 -11.54 -0.89
CA LYS A 250 -32.52 -12.62 -1.12
C LYS A 250 -33.31 -12.89 0.17
N ASP A 251 -33.31 -14.14 0.65
CA ASP A 251 -34.00 -14.55 1.88
C ASP A 251 -33.15 -14.41 3.16
N ILE A 252 -31.91 -13.88 3.04
CA ILE A 252 -30.99 -13.71 4.17
C ILE A 252 -31.11 -12.29 4.71
N ILE A 253 -31.28 -12.16 6.01
CA ILE A 253 -31.26 -10.86 6.69
C ILE A 253 -29.81 -10.51 7.00
N VAL A 254 -29.27 -9.54 6.28
CA VAL A 254 -27.87 -9.11 6.40
C VAL A 254 -27.69 -8.20 7.61
N ALA A 255 -28.64 -7.31 7.85
CA ALA A 255 -28.72 -6.55 9.09
C ALA A 255 -30.17 -6.34 9.52
N PRO A 256 -30.48 -6.44 10.84
CA PRO A 256 -31.79 -6.08 11.36
C PRO A 256 -32.11 -4.61 11.08
N GLU A 257 -33.39 -4.26 11.06
CA GLU A 257 -33.83 -2.88 11.24
C GLU A 257 -33.24 -2.29 12.53
N ARG A 258 -32.71 -1.07 12.44
CA ARG A 258 -31.97 -0.40 13.53
C ARG A 258 -32.47 1.02 13.77
N TRP A 259 -32.44 1.42 15.04
CA TRP A 259 -32.67 2.79 15.48
C TRP A 259 -31.48 3.30 16.27
N ARG A 260 -31.01 4.50 15.94
CA ARG A 260 -29.93 5.23 16.62
C ARG A 260 -30.49 6.51 17.20
N LEU A 261 -30.67 6.50 18.51
CA LEU A 261 -31.29 7.60 19.24
C LEU A 261 -30.19 8.42 19.92
N SER A 262 -29.96 9.63 19.40
CA SER A 262 -29.00 10.57 20.00
C SER A 262 -29.44 11.01 21.40
N GLY A 263 -28.50 11.41 22.26
CA GLY A 263 -28.81 11.90 23.60
C GLY A 263 -29.84 13.04 23.63
N ARG A 264 -29.87 13.89 22.59
CA ARG A 264 -30.92 14.92 22.42
C ARG A 264 -32.30 14.33 22.22
N MET A 265 -32.43 13.27 21.42
CA MET A 265 -33.72 12.59 21.19
C MET A 265 -34.20 11.90 22.47
N LEU A 266 -33.28 11.38 23.28
CA LEU A 266 -33.57 10.72 24.55
C LEU A 266 -33.96 11.68 25.69
N SER A 267 -33.94 13.00 25.47
CA SER A 267 -34.40 13.99 26.46
C SER A 267 -35.93 14.13 26.52
N LYS A 268 -36.62 13.60 25.51
CA LYS A 268 -38.09 13.59 25.44
C LYS A 268 -38.69 12.56 26.38
N ASP A 269 -40.00 12.67 26.60
CA ASP A 269 -40.75 11.63 27.28
C ASP A 269 -40.66 10.29 26.53
N ILE A 270 -40.59 9.18 27.26
CA ILE A 270 -40.36 7.85 26.69
C ILE A 270 -41.50 7.44 25.75
N HIS A 271 -42.75 7.78 26.06
CA HIS A 271 -43.86 7.51 25.15
C HIS A 271 -43.70 8.28 23.84
N GLN A 272 -43.22 9.52 23.90
CA GLN A 272 -42.94 10.31 22.71
C GLN A 272 -41.80 9.71 21.88
N ILE A 273 -40.72 9.25 22.53
CA ILE A 273 -39.61 8.56 21.85
C ILE A 273 -40.13 7.33 21.09
N ILE A 274 -40.96 6.52 21.74
CA ILE A 274 -41.53 5.31 21.15
C ILE A 274 -42.40 5.63 19.93
N LEU A 275 -43.29 6.62 20.05
CA LEU A 275 -44.22 7.01 18.99
C LEU A 275 -43.51 7.64 17.79
N GLU A 276 -42.59 8.58 18.02
CA GLU A 276 -41.90 9.29 16.94
C GLU A 276 -40.98 8.38 16.12
N ASN A 277 -40.44 7.32 16.73
CA ASN A 277 -39.52 6.39 16.07
C ASN A 277 -40.16 5.05 15.69
N ASN A 278 -41.48 4.89 15.91
CA ASN A 278 -42.22 3.66 15.65
C ASN A 278 -41.56 2.40 16.27
N LEU A 279 -41.04 2.51 17.49
CA LEU A 279 -40.27 1.42 18.11
C LEU A 279 -41.17 0.18 18.38
N PRO A 280 -40.77 -1.03 17.97
CA PRO A 280 -41.57 -2.24 18.17
C PRO A 280 -41.65 -2.65 19.65
N THR A 281 -42.68 -3.41 20.03
CA THR A 281 -42.89 -3.86 21.42
C THR A 281 -41.79 -4.81 21.92
N LYS A 282 -41.27 -5.64 21.02
CA LYS A 282 -40.09 -6.47 21.25
C LYS A 282 -38.93 -5.93 20.43
N LEU A 283 -37.83 -5.59 21.10
CA LEU A 283 -36.63 -5.06 20.48
C LEU A 283 -35.40 -5.47 21.26
N TYR A 284 -34.23 -5.32 20.65
CA TYR A 284 -32.94 -5.44 21.30
C TYR A 284 -32.38 -4.06 21.62
N VAL A 285 -31.80 -3.94 22.81
CA VAL A 285 -30.85 -2.87 23.14
C VAL A 285 -29.45 -3.39 22.81
N ASP A 286 -28.76 -2.72 21.88
CA ASP A 286 -27.46 -3.12 21.37
C ASP A 286 -26.33 -2.43 22.14
N ASN A 287 -25.41 -3.22 22.71
CA ASN A 287 -24.25 -2.73 23.44
C ASN A 287 -22.98 -3.41 22.90
N SER A 288 -22.26 -2.81 21.95
CA SER A 288 -20.98 -3.34 21.44
C SER A 288 -21.01 -4.86 21.15
N ASP A 289 -20.56 -5.70 22.09
CA ASP A 289 -20.52 -7.17 21.98
C ASP A 289 -21.80 -7.92 22.42
N ASN A 290 -22.70 -7.30 23.20
CA ASN A 290 -23.89 -7.97 23.74
C ASN A 290 -25.20 -7.24 23.42
N ARG A 291 -26.31 -7.98 23.47
CA ARG A 291 -27.66 -7.47 23.22
C ARG A 291 -28.62 -7.91 24.29
N ILE A 292 -29.54 -7.03 24.67
CA ILE A 292 -30.56 -7.30 25.68
C ILE A 292 -31.92 -7.27 25.00
N LEU A 293 -32.65 -8.40 25.03
CA LEU A 293 -34.02 -8.45 24.55
C LEU A 293 -34.93 -7.73 25.55
N ILE A 294 -35.69 -6.76 25.06
CA ILE A 294 -36.71 -6.03 25.79
C ILE A 294 -38.07 -6.41 25.21
N ASN A 295 -38.95 -6.98 26.02
CA ASN A 295 -40.37 -7.09 25.70
C ASN A 295 -41.15 -6.10 26.57
N ARG A 296 -41.57 -4.97 26.01
CA ARG A 296 -42.26 -3.91 26.78
C ARG A 296 -43.62 -4.32 27.36
N ASN A 297 -44.18 -5.48 26.99
CA ASN A 297 -45.34 -6.04 27.67
C ASN A 297 -44.99 -6.67 29.03
N ASN A 298 -43.72 -6.95 29.30
CA ASN A 298 -43.22 -7.36 30.60
C ASN A 298 -42.87 -6.12 31.44
N PRO A 299 -43.47 -5.94 32.63
CA PRO A 299 -43.22 -4.78 33.47
C PRO A 299 -41.75 -4.57 33.84
N LEU A 300 -40.99 -5.66 34.07
CA LEU A 300 -39.57 -5.57 34.43
C LEU A 300 -38.72 -5.14 33.25
N ASP A 301 -38.98 -5.70 32.06
CA ASP A 301 -38.27 -5.31 30.84
C ASP A 301 -38.58 -3.85 30.47
N ASN A 302 -39.84 -3.42 30.64
CA ASN A 302 -40.21 -2.03 30.39
C ASN A 302 -39.51 -1.08 31.36
N GLN A 303 -39.47 -1.40 32.65
CA GLN A 303 -38.72 -0.61 33.63
C GLN A 303 -37.22 -0.57 33.30
N LEU A 304 -36.63 -1.70 32.92
CA LEU A 304 -35.23 -1.76 32.49
C LEU A 304 -34.97 -0.88 31.27
N PHE A 305 -35.86 -0.89 30.29
CA PHE A 305 -35.77 -0.03 29.11
C PHE A 305 -35.81 1.45 29.48
N GLU A 306 -36.71 1.85 30.38
CA GLU A 306 -36.80 3.23 30.88
C GLU A 306 -35.52 3.66 31.59
N ASP A 307 -34.93 2.79 32.40
CA ASP A 307 -33.68 3.06 33.11
C ASP A 307 -32.49 3.18 32.16
N ILE A 308 -32.44 2.34 31.11
CA ILE A 308 -31.44 2.44 30.03
C ILE A 308 -31.56 3.79 29.31
N VAL A 309 -32.77 4.14 28.87
CA VAL A 309 -33.04 5.42 28.19
C VAL A 309 -32.63 6.60 29.07
N ARG A 310 -33.02 6.61 30.35
CA ARG A 310 -32.67 7.67 31.30
C ARG A 310 -31.16 7.77 31.51
N LYS A 311 -30.47 6.64 31.63
CA LYS A 311 -29.00 6.60 31.81
C LYS A 311 -28.28 7.14 30.57
N SER A 312 -28.67 6.72 29.37
CA SER A 312 -28.08 7.21 28.13
C SER A 312 -28.36 8.70 27.90
N SER A 313 -29.59 9.15 28.20
CA SER A 313 -29.99 10.56 28.16
C SER A 313 -29.12 11.43 29.10
N ASN A 314 -28.98 11.02 30.36
CA ASN A 314 -28.18 11.75 31.37
C ASN A 314 -26.70 11.90 30.98
N LYS A 315 -26.16 10.92 30.27
CA LYS A 315 -24.78 10.95 29.78
C LYS A 315 -24.63 11.55 28.39
N ASN A 316 -25.75 11.89 27.74
CA ASN A 316 -25.80 12.29 26.33
C ASN A 316 -25.11 11.26 25.41
N GLU A 317 -25.26 9.97 25.73
CA GLU A 317 -24.78 8.83 24.94
C GLU A 317 -25.83 8.45 23.87
N GLU A 318 -25.37 7.96 22.72
CA GLU A 318 -26.26 7.37 21.70
C GLU A 318 -26.78 6.01 22.18
N LEU A 319 -28.06 5.74 21.96
CA LEU A 319 -28.69 4.45 22.23
C LEU A 319 -29.00 3.74 20.90
N CYS A 320 -28.36 2.60 20.67
CA CYS A 320 -28.60 1.74 19.52
C CYS A 320 -29.63 0.65 19.86
N LEU A 321 -30.66 0.53 19.04
CA LEU A 321 -31.70 -0.48 19.14
C LEU A 321 -31.79 -1.27 17.83
N SER A 322 -32.13 -2.55 17.91
CA SER A 322 -32.44 -3.38 16.75
C SER A 322 -33.72 -4.19 16.92
N GLU A 323 -34.33 -4.57 15.81
CA GLU A 323 -35.56 -5.37 15.84
C GLU A 323 -35.33 -6.80 16.34
N CYS A 324 -36.42 -7.42 16.81
CA CYS A 324 -36.46 -8.83 17.21
C CYS A 324 -36.98 -9.70 16.05
N ILE A 325 -36.10 -10.48 15.42
CA ILE A 325 -36.36 -11.19 14.13
C ILE A 325 -36.93 -12.62 14.30
N PHE A 326 -37.62 -12.95 15.40
CA PHE A 326 -38.13 -14.32 15.60
C PHE A 326 -39.47 -14.38 16.31
N ASP A 327 -40.26 -15.37 15.89
CA ASP A 327 -41.46 -15.82 16.60
C ASP A 327 -41.17 -17.02 17.50
N SER A 328 -40.32 -17.93 17.02
CA SER A 328 -39.86 -19.13 17.72
C SER A 328 -38.45 -19.54 17.25
N HIS A 329 -37.82 -20.47 17.97
CA HIS A 329 -36.48 -20.95 17.62
C HIS A 329 -36.53 -22.27 16.83
N LEU A 330 -35.52 -22.49 15.98
CA LEU A 330 -35.49 -23.64 15.09
C LEU A 330 -35.02 -24.92 15.79
N VAL A 331 -34.06 -24.82 16.70
CA VAL A 331 -33.44 -25.97 17.36
C VAL A 331 -34.32 -26.44 18.51
N GLU A 332 -34.78 -27.68 18.45
CA GLU A 332 -35.60 -28.30 19.48
C GLU A 332 -34.82 -29.44 20.14
N LYS A 333 -34.75 -29.42 21.47
CA LYS A 333 -34.21 -30.52 22.28
C LYS A 333 -35.21 -30.83 23.38
N GLU A 334 -35.57 -32.11 23.51
CA GLU A 334 -36.48 -32.59 24.57
C GLU A 334 -37.81 -31.82 24.63
N SER A 335 -38.37 -31.45 23.47
CA SER A 335 -39.60 -30.64 23.34
C SER A 335 -39.48 -29.16 23.75
N THR A 336 -38.26 -28.66 23.92
CA THR A 336 -37.98 -27.24 24.19
C THR A 336 -37.18 -26.62 23.06
N THR A 337 -37.59 -25.44 22.62
CA THR A 337 -36.89 -24.70 21.57
C THR A 337 -35.77 -23.86 22.18
N HIS A 338 -34.60 -23.85 21.55
CA HIS A 338 -33.42 -23.14 22.01
C HIS A 338 -32.97 -22.07 21.02
N ILE A 339 -32.58 -20.91 21.53
CA ILE A 339 -31.84 -19.90 20.76
C ILE A 339 -30.57 -20.57 20.24
N SER A 340 -30.26 -20.37 18.95
CA SER A 340 -29.09 -20.98 18.33
C SER A 340 -28.51 -20.06 17.27
N ASP A 341 -27.18 -20.03 17.24
CA ASP A 341 -26.39 -19.52 16.15
C ASP A 341 -25.57 -20.65 15.53
N ILE A 342 -25.16 -20.43 14.28
CA ILE A 342 -24.26 -21.32 13.54
C ILE A 342 -23.14 -20.48 12.94
N VAL A 343 -21.97 -21.11 12.85
CA VAL A 343 -20.83 -20.55 12.13
C VAL A 343 -20.56 -21.42 10.91
N VAL A 344 -20.55 -20.80 9.74
CA VAL A 344 -20.42 -21.47 8.45
C VAL A 344 -19.12 -21.04 7.80
N PRO A 345 -18.07 -21.88 7.78
CA PRO A 345 -16.88 -21.63 6.98
C PRO A 345 -17.22 -21.78 5.48
N VAL A 346 -16.87 -20.77 4.69
CA VAL A 346 -17.04 -20.70 3.24
C VAL A 346 -15.66 -20.53 2.63
N PHE A 347 -15.31 -21.34 1.63
CA PHE A 347 -13.99 -21.30 1.00
C PHE A 347 -14.09 -21.65 -0.48
N ALA A 348 -13.14 -21.14 -1.25
CA ALA A 348 -13.05 -21.41 -2.69
C ALA A 348 -12.65 -22.87 -2.93
N LYS A 349 -13.32 -23.52 -3.89
CA LYS A 349 -13.09 -24.95 -4.20
C LYS A 349 -11.89 -25.17 -5.13
N ASP A 350 -11.59 -24.20 -6.01
CA ASP A 350 -10.69 -24.39 -7.15
C ASP A 350 -9.54 -23.36 -7.26
N GLU A 351 -9.28 -22.53 -6.24
CA GLU A 351 -8.13 -21.62 -6.27
C GLU A 351 -6.85 -22.29 -5.75
N ILE A 352 -6.06 -22.80 -6.69
CA ILE A 352 -4.62 -22.99 -6.51
C ILE A 352 -3.99 -21.71 -7.08
N LYS A 353 -3.70 -20.72 -6.22
CA LYS A 353 -2.94 -19.54 -6.66
C LYS A 353 -1.56 -20.04 -7.12
N GLU A 354 -1.12 -19.63 -8.31
CA GLU A 354 0.23 -19.91 -8.81
C GLU A 354 1.26 -19.56 -7.73
N PRO A 355 2.31 -20.38 -7.53
CA PRO A 355 3.33 -20.12 -6.53
C PRO A 355 3.85 -18.69 -6.64
N ARG A 356 3.91 -17.99 -5.51
CA ARG A 356 4.55 -16.67 -5.45
C ARG A 356 6.04 -16.89 -5.65
N TYR A 357 6.47 -16.74 -6.89
CA TYR A 357 7.86 -16.93 -7.24
C TYR A 357 8.64 -15.65 -6.93
N ILE A 358 9.03 -15.48 -5.67
CA ILE A 358 9.96 -14.42 -5.26
C ILE A 358 11.36 -14.88 -5.65
N LYS A 359 11.73 -14.63 -6.91
CA LYS A 359 13.02 -15.02 -7.51
C LYS A 359 14.19 -14.12 -7.06
N GLU A 360 13.93 -13.12 -6.22
CA GLU A 360 14.89 -12.06 -5.96
C GLU A 360 16.06 -12.50 -5.07
N ILE A 361 17.27 -12.22 -5.58
CA ILE A 361 18.47 -12.12 -4.78
C ILE A 361 18.25 -10.92 -3.86
N LEU A 362 18.04 -11.21 -2.57
CA LEU A 362 17.89 -10.19 -1.56
C LEU A 362 19.12 -9.28 -1.53
N PRO A 363 18.93 -7.95 -1.45
CA PRO A 363 19.98 -7.07 -0.99
C PRO A 363 20.38 -7.48 0.43
N GLU A 364 21.68 -7.57 0.70
CA GLU A 364 22.17 -7.71 2.07
C GLU A 364 21.69 -6.54 2.93
N VAL A 365 21.45 -6.75 4.22
CA VAL A 365 21.13 -5.65 5.13
C VAL A 365 22.38 -4.79 5.25
N ILE A 366 22.29 -3.55 4.76
CA ILE A 366 23.40 -2.62 4.75
C ILE A 366 23.41 -1.83 6.06
N PRO A 367 24.50 -1.88 6.83
CA PRO A 367 24.61 -1.11 8.06
C PRO A 367 24.40 0.40 7.84
N THR A 368 23.71 1.05 8.79
CA THR A 368 23.37 2.48 8.70
C THR A 368 24.59 3.37 8.51
N ASN A 369 25.72 3.07 9.15
CA ASN A 369 26.97 3.84 9.02
C ASN A 369 27.62 3.72 7.63
N VAL A 370 27.32 2.65 6.89
CA VAL A 370 27.76 2.50 5.50
C VAL A 370 26.82 3.30 4.60
N ARG A 371 25.51 3.22 4.83
CA ARG A 371 24.47 3.88 4.04
C ARG A 371 24.49 5.41 4.19
N GLN A 372 24.50 5.89 5.42
CA GLN A 372 24.31 7.30 5.76
C GLN A 372 25.63 8.05 5.82
N LYS A 373 25.74 9.10 5.01
CA LYS A 373 26.87 10.03 5.01
C LYS A 373 26.48 11.32 5.72
N ILE A 374 27.07 11.53 6.88
CA ILE A 374 26.83 12.71 7.70
C ILE A 374 27.48 13.94 7.05
N PRO A 375 26.96 15.17 7.32
CA PRO A 375 27.54 16.39 6.78
C PRO A 375 29.03 16.54 7.10
N PHE A 376 29.80 16.99 6.11
CA PHE A 376 31.25 17.26 6.21
C PHE A 376 32.15 16.02 6.42
N ASP A 377 31.62 14.81 6.28
CA ASP A 377 32.43 13.59 6.18
C ASP A 377 32.87 13.36 4.72
N GLU A 378 32.13 12.56 3.95
CA GLU A 378 32.39 12.36 2.52
C GLU A 378 31.57 13.30 1.63
N TRP A 379 30.40 13.73 2.09
CA TRP A 379 29.45 14.51 1.27
C TRP A 379 28.90 15.71 2.05
N LEU A 380 28.68 16.82 1.34
CA LEU A 380 27.69 17.83 1.73
C LEU A 380 26.41 17.62 0.93
N TYR A 381 25.30 17.51 1.64
CA TYR A 381 23.98 17.39 1.04
C TYR A 381 23.10 18.55 1.49
N PHE A 382 22.73 19.38 0.51
CA PHE A 382 21.85 20.53 0.68
C PHE A 382 20.44 20.25 0.18
N LYS A 383 19.44 20.74 0.91
CA LYS A 383 18.07 20.96 0.41
C LYS A 383 17.88 22.45 0.16
N LEU A 384 17.84 22.86 -1.10
CA LEU A 384 17.71 24.25 -1.54
C LEU A 384 16.25 24.56 -1.88
N TYR A 385 15.51 25.15 -0.96
CA TYR A 385 14.08 25.42 -1.12
C TYR A 385 13.83 26.61 -2.04
N MET A 386 13.02 26.41 -3.08
CA MET A 386 12.71 27.41 -4.10
C MET A 386 11.40 27.09 -4.84
N SER A 387 10.80 28.09 -5.49
CA SER A 387 9.60 27.86 -6.31
C SER A 387 9.89 27.00 -7.54
N ALA A 388 8.96 26.11 -7.91
CA ALA A 388 9.10 25.25 -9.09
C ALA A 388 9.45 26.04 -10.37
N ASP A 389 8.78 27.17 -10.59
CA ASP A 389 8.93 28.01 -11.78
C ASP A 389 10.31 28.67 -11.93
N ARG A 390 11.08 28.76 -10.82
CA ARG A 390 12.42 29.37 -10.83
C ARG A 390 13.55 28.34 -10.75
N GLN A 391 13.23 27.04 -10.73
CA GLN A 391 14.25 26.00 -10.73
C GLN A 391 15.08 26.03 -12.02
N GLU A 392 14.47 26.27 -13.18
CA GLU A 392 15.23 26.36 -14.43
C GLU A 392 16.18 27.56 -14.47
N GLU A 393 15.78 28.69 -13.89
CA GLU A 393 16.65 29.86 -13.74
C GLU A 393 17.88 29.50 -12.89
N PHE A 394 17.67 28.88 -11.72
CA PHE A 394 18.76 28.41 -10.86
C PHE A 394 19.68 27.42 -11.58
N LEU A 395 19.10 26.42 -12.26
CA LEU A 395 19.85 25.36 -12.93
C LEU A 395 20.64 25.88 -14.13
N SER A 396 20.12 26.85 -14.89
CA SER A 396 20.81 27.37 -16.08
C SER A 396 21.81 28.49 -15.80
N ASP A 397 21.60 29.30 -14.75
CA ASP A 397 22.49 30.46 -14.48
C ASP A 397 23.42 30.29 -13.27
N ILE A 398 22.94 29.62 -12.22
CA ILE A 398 23.64 29.55 -10.93
C ILE A 398 24.39 28.24 -10.78
N MET A 399 23.73 27.12 -11.09
CA MET A 399 24.34 25.79 -10.99
C MET A 399 25.66 25.64 -11.79
N PRO A 400 25.84 26.24 -12.99
CA PRO A 400 27.14 26.20 -13.67
C PRO A 400 28.29 26.81 -12.86
N GLN A 401 28.01 27.83 -12.04
CA GLN A 401 29.02 28.47 -11.19
C GLN A 401 29.41 27.54 -10.03
N ILE A 402 28.43 26.85 -9.45
CA ILE A 402 28.67 25.84 -8.40
C ILE A 402 29.48 24.67 -8.97
N LEU A 403 29.07 24.12 -10.13
CA LEU A 403 29.80 23.04 -10.81
C LEU A 403 31.25 23.43 -11.09
N LYS A 404 31.49 24.65 -11.57
CA LYS A 404 32.85 25.16 -11.79
C LYS A 404 33.68 25.15 -10.51
N LEU A 405 33.11 25.55 -9.37
CA LEU A 405 33.81 25.53 -8.08
C LEU A 405 34.12 24.11 -7.61
N VAL A 406 33.19 23.18 -7.77
CA VAL A 406 33.37 21.76 -7.42
C VAL A 406 34.46 21.13 -8.30
N ASN A 407 34.45 21.42 -9.59
CA ASN A 407 35.38 20.84 -10.56
C ASN A 407 36.82 21.37 -10.41
N LEU A 408 37.03 22.53 -9.77
CA LEU A 408 38.37 23.03 -9.45
C LEU A 408 39.12 22.14 -8.45
N ASP A 409 38.40 21.37 -7.64
CA ASP A 409 38.96 20.45 -6.64
C ASP A 409 38.78 18.97 -7.05
N ASP A 410 38.57 18.70 -8.35
CA ASP A 410 38.22 17.38 -8.92
C ASP A 410 37.04 16.71 -8.17
N GLY A 411 36.09 17.55 -7.73
CA GLY A 411 34.94 17.12 -6.95
C GLY A 411 33.86 16.42 -7.76
N MET A 412 32.93 15.81 -7.04
CA MET A 412 31.71 15.23 -7.58
C MET A 412 30.51 16.03 -7.10
N SER A 413 29.55 16.27 -7.99
CA SER A 413 28.27 16.81 -7.58
C SER A 413 27.14 16.37 -8.48
N PHE A 414 25.99 16.15 -7.87
CA PHE A 414 24.77 15.87 -8.61
C PHE A 414 23.57 16.43 -7.86
N TYR A 415 22.50 16.69 -8.60
CA TYR A 415 21.25 17.16 -8.02
C TYR A 415 20.07 16.25 -8.36
N ILE A 416 18.97 16.43 -7.63
CA ILE A 416 17.65 15.91 -7.98
C ILE A 416 16.60 16.94 -7.55
N ARG A 417 15.51 17.06 -8.30
CA ARG A 417 14.37 17.93 -7.97
C ARG A 417 13.38 17.16 -7.09
N TYR A 418 12.85 17.81 -6.06
CA TYR A 418 11.98 17.18 -5.07
C TYR A 418 10.87 18.12 -4.58
N THR A 419 9.77 17.58 -4.05
CA THR A 419 8.55 18.34 -3.70
C THR A 419 8.15 18.32 -2.23
N ASP A 420 8.72 17.43 -1.41
CA ASP A 420 8.25 17.21 -0.04
C ASP A 420 9.24 17.73 1.03
N PRO A 421 8.86 18.67 1.93
CA PRO A 421 7.51 19.24 2.13
C PRO A 421 7.17 20.40 1.19
N LYS A 422 8.17 20.97 0.50
CA LYS A 422 8.01 22.04 -0.50
C LYS A 422 8.96 21.76 -1.66
N PHE A 423 8.73 22.40 -2.81
CA PHE A 423 9.68 22.35 -3.93
C PHE A 423 11.09 22.75 -3.49
N HIS A 424 12.07 21.90 -3.81
CA HIS A 424 13.47 22.13 -3.53
C HIS A 424 14.38 21.34 -4.47
N ILE A 425 15.63 21.79 -4.59
CA ILE A 425 16.70 21.04 -5.24
C ILE A 425 17.55 20.38 -4.16
N ARG A 426 17.73 19.07 -4.27
CA ARG A 426 18.63 18.28 -3.42
C ARG A 426 19.98 18.21 -4.09
N LEU A 427 20.93 19.02 -3.62
CA LEU A 427 22.28 19.12 -4.18
C LEU A 427 23.27 18.37 -3.29
N ARG A 428 24.02 17.43 -3.88
CA ARG A 428 25.07 16.67 -3.19
C ARG A 428 26.41 17.01 -3.78
N ILE A 429 27.39 17.26 -2.92
CA ILE A 429 28.75 17.68 -3.28
C ILE A 429 29.75 16.87 -2.48
N ARG A 430 30.77 16.36 -3.17
CA ARG A 430 31.95 15.73 -2.59
C ARG A 430 33.18 16.40 -3.16
N THR A 431 34.06 16.92 -2.31
CA THR A 431 35.35 17.51 -2.71
C THR A 431 36.41 17.06 -1.73
N GLN A 432 37.69 17.31 -2.05
CA GLN A 432 38.79 17.01 -1.14
C GLN A 432 38.72 17.82 0.17
N ASN A 433 38.22 19.06 0.11
CA ASN A 433 38.05 19.92 1.29
C ASN A 433 36.64 20.54 1.28
N LEU A 434 35.73 19.82 1.91
CA LEU A 434 34.31 20.17 2.01
C LEU A 434 34.07 21.53 2.69
N TYR A 435 34.87 21.91 3.70
CA TYR A 435 34.75 23.21 4.38
C TYR A 435 35.09 24.37 3.46
N LYS A 436 36.20 24.25 2.71
CA LYS A 436 36.63 25.28 1.76
C LYS A 436 35.66 25.41 0.58
N SER A 437 35.13 24.28 0.09
CA SER A 437 34.11 24.31 -0.96
C SER A 437 32.81 24.94 -0.44
N PHE A 438 32.40 24.64 0.80
CA PHE A 438 31.23 25.25 1.43
C PHE A 438 31.38 26.77 1.56
N GLU A 439 32.52 27.27 2.03
CA GLU A 439 32.78 28.71 2.17
C GLU A 439 32.53 29.46 0.84
N LYS A 440 33.06 28.96 -0.28
CA LYS A 440 32.85 29.57 -1.61
C LYS A 440 31.41 29.47 -2.09
N ILE A 441 30.76 28.32 -1.87
CA ILE A 441 29.38 28.08 -2.30
C ILE A 441 28.40 28.91 -1.47
N GLN A 442 28.72 29.18 -0.20
CA GLN A 442 27.92 30.00 0.69
C GLN A 442 27.74 31.41 0.14
N GLU A 443 28.77 32.01 -0.48
CA GLU A 443 28.65 33.32 -1.13
C GLU A 443 27.59 33.32 -2.26
N ILE A 444 27.58 32.26 -3.07
CA ILE A 444 26.57 32.07 -4.13
C ILE A 444 25.17 31.92 -3.51
N PHE A 445 25.05 31.11 -2.45
CA PHE A 445 23.78 30.92 -1.75
C PHE A 445 23.26 32.21 -1.12
N GLN A 446 24.12 33.04 -0.54
CA GLN A 446 23.74 34.36 -0.01
C GLN A 446 23.16 35.25 -1.10
N LEU A 447 23.79 35.29 -2.28
CA LEU A 447 23.28 36.05 -3.43
C LEU A 447 21.91 35.52 -3.89
N CYS A 448 21.74 34.19 -3.94
CA CYS A 448 20.46 33.57 -4.28
C CYS A 448 19.34 33.93 -3.28
N ILE A 449 19.65 33.99 -1.98
CA ILE A 449 18.69 34.39 -0.95
C ILE A 449 18.34 35.88 -1.10
N GLN A 450 19.33 36.75 -1.31
CA GLN A 450 19.12 38.19 -1.54
C GLN A 450 18.22 38.44 -2.77
N ASN A 451 18.40 37.64 -3.83
CA ASN A 451 17.59 37.68 -5.06
C ASN A 451 16.26 36.90 -4.96
N LYS A 452 15.90 36.42 -3.76
CA LYS A 452 14.68 35.65 -3.47
C LYS A 452 14.52 34.41 -4.37
N LEU A 453 15.63 33.85 -4.83
CA LEU A 453 15.66 32.62 -5.62
C LEU A 453 15.59 31.40 -4.70
N ILE A 454 16.30 31.45 -3.57
CA ILE A 454 16.27 30.42 -2.52
C ILE A 454 15.61 31.01 -1.28
N SER A 455 14.63 30.31 -0.71
CA SER A 455 13.94 30.72 0.52
C SER A 455 14.58 30.15 1.79
N ASN A 456 15.11 28.92 1.72
CA ASN A 456 15.74 28.24 2.85
C ASN A 456 16.76 27.21 2.36
N ILE A 457 17.74 26.88 3.21
CA ILE A 457 18.77 25.87 2.95
C ILE A 457 18.92 24.98 4.17
N ASP A 458 18.74 23.68 4.00
CA ASP A 458 19.09 22.69 5.03
C ASP A 458 20.33 21.90 4.63
N ILE A 459 21.20 21.61 5.60
CA ILE A 459 22.27 20.61 5.46
C ILE A 459 21.77 19.33 6.12
N SER A 460 21.77 18.22 5.39
CA SER A 460 21.16 16.95 5.82
C SER A 460 22.11 15.76 5.65
N THR A 461 21.79 14.65 6.30
CA THR A 461 22.45 13.35 6.07
C THR A 461 22.09 12.80 4.70
N TYR A 462 23.08 12.38 3.92
CA TYR A 462 22.84 11.69 2.65
C TYR A 462 22.67 10.19 2.90
N ASP A 463 21.42 9.73 2.85
CA ASP A 463 21.08 8.31 2.83
C ASP A 463 21.19 7.76 1.40
N ARG A 464 22.07 6.77 1.20
CA ARG A 464 22.33 6.16 -0.11
C ARG A 464 21.34 5.03 -0.40
N GLU A 465 20.69 5.08 -1.55
CA GLU A 465 19.75 4.07 -2.05
C GLU A 465 20.49 2.83 -2.61
N ILE A 466 21.34 2.20 -1.80
CA ILE A 466 22.31 1.20 -2.27
C ILE A 466 21.62 -0.04 -2.84
N GLU A 467 20.56 -0.51 -2.19
CA GLU A 467 19.76 -1.65 -2.66
C GLU A 467 19.02 -1.35 -3.95
N ARG A 468 18.67 -0.09 -4.23
CA ARG A 468 18.03 0.29 -5.49
C ARG A 468 18.99 0.18 -6.67
N TYR A 469 20.27 0.46 -6.42
CA TYR A 469 21.30 0.58 -7.45
C TYR A 469 22.25 -0.62 -7.50
N GLY A 470 21.80 -1.78 -7.04
CA GLY A 470 22.54 -3.04 -7.19
C GLY A 470 23.66 -3.25 -6.17
N GLY A 471 23.60 -2.66 -4.98
CA GLY A 471 24.52 -2.97 -3.90
C GLY A 471 25.78 -2.10 -3.83
N LEU A 472 26.64 -2.40 -2.84
CA LEU A 472 27.80 -1.59 -2.48
C LEU A 472 28.86 -1.48 -3.60
N GLU A 473 28.95 -2.49 -4.45
CA GLU A 473 29.91 -2.52 -5.56
C GLU A 473 29.55 -1.52 -6.66
N ARG A 474 28.25 -1.27 -6.87
CA ARG A 474 27.73 -0.51 -8.01
C ARG A 474 27.42 0.94 -7.65
N ILE A 475 27.04 1.22 -6.40
CA ILE A 475 26.65 2.58 -5.97
C ILE A 475 27.69 3.67 -6.31
N PRO A 476 29.03 3.47 -6.18
CA PRO A 476 29.98 4.52 -6.54
C PRO A 476 29.97 4.85 -8.03
N LEU A 477 29.78 3.83 -8.89
CA LEU A 477 29.68 4.01 -10.34
C LEU A 477 28.38 4.73 -10.72
N VAL A 478 27.29 4.46 -10.00
CA VAL A 478 26.02 5.18 -10.19
C VAL A 478 26.15 6.65 -9.77
N GLU A 479 26.83 6.94 -8.66
CA GLU A 479 27.13 8.32 -8.25
C GLU A 479 27.97 9.06 -9.31
N GLU A 480 28.96 8.40 -9.94
CA GLU A 480 29.70 8.97 -11.08
C GLU A 480 28.79 9.26 -12.28
N ILE A 481 27.88 8.34 -12.62
CA ILE A 481 26.88 8.53 -13.69
C ILE A 481 26.00 9.74 -13.39
N PHE A 482 25.55 9.90 -12.14
CA PHE A 482 24.73 11.04 -11.72
C PHE A 482 25.46 12.38 -11.82
N CYS A 483 26.78 12.39 -11.59
CA CYS A 483 27.58 13.60 -11.74
C CYS A 483 27.72 13.99 -13.22
N LEU A 484 28.09 13.05 -14.08
CA LEU A 484 28.21 13.29 -15.53
C LEU A 484 26.87 13.72 -16.13
N ASP A 485 25.79 13.05 -15.73
CA ASP A 485 24.44 13.39 -16.15
C ASP A 485 24.03 14.80 -15.70
N THR A 486 24.36 15.18 -14.46
CA THR A 486 24.14 16.54 -13.96
C THR A 486 24.85 17.56 -14.85
N GLU A 487 26.13 17.37 -15.16
CA GLU A 487 26.87 18.29 -16.03
C GLU A 487 26.24 18.40 -17.43
N ILE A 488 25.87 17.27 -18.03
CA ILE A 488 25.23 17.22 -19.35
C ILE A 488 23.91 17.98 -19.36
N VAL A 489 23.04 17.77 -18.36
CA VAL A 489 21.76 18.45 -18.27
C VAL A 489 21.95 19.95 -18.07
N ILE A 490 22.80 20.37 -17.12
CA ILE A 490 23.05 21.79 -16.84
C ILE A 490 23.63 22.53 -18.06
N ASN A 491 24.57 21.90 -18.76
CA ASN A 491 25.15 22.46 -19.98
C ASN A 491 24.11 22.53 -21.11
N SER A 492 23.25 21.51 -21.25
CA SER A 492 22.16 21.51 -22.24
C SER A 492 21.17 22.65 -22.00
N LEU A 493 20.71 22.82 -20.74
CA LEU A 493 19.81 23.92 -20.36
C LEU A 493 20.46 25.29 -20.61
N SER A 494 21.76 25.43 -20.31
CA SER A 494 22.52 26.64 -20.58
C SER A 494 22.61 26.95 -22.08
N LEU A 495 22.85 25.95 -22.92
CA LEU A 495 22.92 26.10 -24.38
C LEU A 495 21.56 26.48 -24.99
N ILE A 496 20.46 25.86 -24.53
CA ILE A 496 19.10 26.23 -24.94
C ILE A 496 18.83 27.69 -24.58
N ARG A 497 19.12 28.08 -23.32
CA ARG A 497 18.91 29.45 -22.85
C ARG A 497 19.72 30.48 -23.63
N GLN A 498 20.95 30.14 -24.02
CA GLN A 498 21.83 30.96 -24.86
C GLN A 498 21.45 30.92 -26.36
N LYS A 499 20.38 30.20 -26.74
CA LYS A 499 19.96 29.97 -28.13
C LYS A 499 21.05 29.37 -29.02
N ARG A 500 21.95 28.60 -28.42
CA ARG A 500 23.01 27.83 -29.12
C ARG A 500 22.59 26.41 -29.45
N LEU A 501 21.50 25.95 -28.85
CA LEU A 501 20.87 24.67 -29.12
C LEU A 501 19.37 24.92 -29.33
N ASP A 502 18.88 24.67 -30.54
CA ASP A 502 17.48 24.86 -30.92
C ASP A 502 16.71 23.55 -30.73
N LEU A 503 16.52 23.18 -29.46
CA LEU A 503 15.80 21.97 -29.03
C LEU A 503 14.87 22.32 -27.86
N THR A 504 13.72 21.66 -27.82
CA THR A 504 12.84 21.69 -26.66
C THR A 504 13.31 20.67 -25.59
N LEU A 505 12.79 20.77 -24.37
CA LEU A 505 13.05 19.78 -23.33
C LEU A 505 12.54 18.39 -23.71
N ASP A 506 11.42 18.30 -24.43
CA ASP A 506 10.87 17.04 -24.91
C ASP A 506 11.78 16.41 -25.98
N ASP A 507 12.34 17.23 -26.88
CA ASP A 507 13.32 16.74 -27.87
C ASP A 507 14.56 16.18 -27.16
N LEU A 508 15.10 16.91 -26.16
CA LEU A 508 16.22 16.42 -25.35
C LEU A 508 15.89 15.14 -24.59
N ALA A 509 14.67 15.04 -24.04
CA ALA A 509 14.25 13.86 -23.31
C ALA A 509 14.23 12.63 -24.22
N ILE A 510 13.66 12.74 -25.43
CA ILE A 510 13.68 11.65 -26.43
C ILE A 510 15.12 11.26 -26.78
N ILE A 511 15.96 12.26 -27.07
CA ILE A 511 17.36 12.05 -27.47
C ILE A 511 18.15 11.34 -26.37
N PHE A 512 18.12 11.85 -25.13
CA PHE A 512 18.90 11.27 -24.06
C PHE A 512 18.36 9.90 -23.63
N ASN A 513 17.06 9.70 -23.52
CA ASN A 513 16.50 8.38 -23.16
C ASN A 513 16.89 7.32 -24.22
N TYR A 514 16.85 7.68 -25.51
CA TYR A 514 17.36 6.80 -26.58
C TYR A 514 18.86 6.52 -26.40
N PHE A 515 19.67 7.53 -26.11
CA PHE A 515 21.11 7.37 -25.85
C PHE A 515 21.40 6.47 -24.64
N TYR A 516 20.65 6.62 -23.55
CA TYR A 516 20.78 5.79 -22.34
C TYR A 516 20.50 4.32 -22.67
N LEU A 517 19.40 4.04 -23.36
CA LEU A 517 19.02 2.67 -23.74
C LEU A 517 20.05 2.04 -24.68
N LYS A 518 20.49 2.75 -25.72
CA LYS A 518 21.56 2.26 -26.60
C LYS A 518 22.87 2.00 -25.86
N SER A 519 23.18 2.84 -24.86
CA SER A 519 24.38 2.67 -24.04
C SER A 519 24.29 1.46 -23.09
N PHE A 520 23.18 1.31 -22.35
CA PHE A 520 22.98 0.19 -21.43
C PHE A 520 22.98 -1.16 -22.14
N PHE A 521 22.27 -1.25 -23.26
CA PHE A 521 22.07 -2.48 -24.02
C PHE A 521 23.08 -2.66 -25.16
N LYS A 522 24.11 -1.80 -25.24
CA LYS A 522 25.20 -1.87 -26.23
C LYS A 522 24.67 -2.04 -27.66
N ASP A 523 23.69 -1.21 -28.01
CA ASP A 523 23.00 -1.21 -29.30
C ASP A 523 22.18 -2.48 -29.62
N ASN A 524 21.90 -3.36 -28.63
CA ASN A 524 21.01 -4.51 -28.80
C ASN A 524 19.53 -4.12 -28.72
N ASN A 525 18.92 -3.88 -29.88
CA ASN A 525 17.51 -3.46 -29.98
C ASN A 525 16.50 -4.46 -29.41
N LYS A 526 16.77 -5.77 -29.46
CA LYS A 526 15.83 -6.78 -28.96
C LYS A 526 15.70 -6.71 -27.45
N GLU A 527 16.83 -6.56 -26.75
CA GLU A 527 16.83 -6.39 -25.29
C GLU A 527 16.22 -5.03 -24.88
N ILE A 528 16.42 -3.97 -25.67
CA ILE A 528 15.77 -2.67 -25.43
C ILE A 528 14.24 -2.81 -25.50
N ILE A 529 13.72 -3.56 -26.47
CA ILE A 529 12.27 -3.79 -26.60
C ILE A 529 11.73 -4.55 -25.39
N GLN A 530 12.42 -5.59 -24.93
CA GLN A 530 12.04 -6.35 -23.73
C GLN A 530 12.01 -5.47 -22.48
N PHE A 531 13.03 -4.62 -22.30
CA PHE A 531 13.03 -3.63 -21.22
C PHE A 531 11.85 -2.66 -21.30
N LEU A 532 11.54 -2.15 -22.49
CA LEU A 532 10.44 -1.19 -22.67
C LEU A 532 9.07 -1.84 -22.43
N GLU A 533 8.92 -3.13 -22.72
CA GLU A 533 7.71 -3.90 -22.39
C GLU A 533 7.57 -4.17 -20.90
N PHE A 534 8.70 -4.34 -20.19
CA PHE A 534 8.72 -4.42 -18.73
C PHE A 534 8.38 -3.08 -18.08
N ALA A 535 9.01 -1.98 -18.51
CA ALA A 535 8.86 -0.66 -17.91
C ALA A 535 7.54 0.04 -18.28
N CYS A 536 6.97 -0.26 -19.45
CA CYS A 536 5.72 0.28 -19.95
C CYS A 536 4.85 -0.82 -20.59
N PRO A 537 4.17 -1.65 -19.78
CA PRO A 537 3.37 -2.77 -20.28
C PRO A 537 2.14 -2.31 -21.08
N GLU A 538 1.54 -1.18 -20.67
CA GLU A 538 0.40 -0.61 -21.37
C GLU A 538 0.81 -0.20 -22.78
N HIS A 539 0.21 -0.86 -23.77
CA HIS A 539 0.33 -0.47 -25.18
C HIS A 539 -0.46 0.80 -25.39
N LEU A 540 0.15 1.93 -25.03
CA LEU A 540 -0.27 3.22 -25.54
C LEU A 540 -0.12 3.17 -27.06
N ASP A 541 -1.25 3.03 -27.75
CA ASP A 541 -1.42 3.29 -29.17
C ASP A 541 -1.19 4.80 -29.42
N SER A 542 -0.01 5.31 -29.06
CA SER A 542 0.42 6.59 -29.55
C SER A 542 0.69 6.39 -31.03
N GLN A 543 -0.31 6.75 -31.85
CA GLN A 543 -0.08 7.08 -33.25
C GLN A 543 1.15 7.99 -33.27
N ASN A 544 2.25 7.43 -33.74
CA ASN A 544 3.57 8.02 -33.79
C ASN A 544 3.57 9.11 -34.89
N ARG A 545 2.70 10.14 -34.74
CA ARG A 545 2.39 11.15 -35.75
C ARG A 545 3.66 11.88 -36.22
N ASP A 546 4.66 11.95 -35.35
CA ASP A 546 5.95 12.61 -35.58
C ASP A 546 7.15 11.64 -35.65
N LYS A 547 6.93 10.36 -35.95
CA LYS A 547 8.01 9.35 -36.02
C LYS A 547 9.18 9.79 -36.91
N ASN A 548 8.87 10.35 -38.09
CA ASN A 548 9.89 10.83 -39.03
C ASN A 548 10.70 12.00 -38.46
N ARG A 549 10.05 12.92 -37.72
CA ARG A 549 10.73 14.02 -37.03
C ARG A 549 11.66 13.46 -35.95
N ASN A 550 11.17 12.54 -35.13
CA ASN A 550 11.95 11.96 -34.03
C ASN A 550 13.16 11.16 -34.55
N THR A 551 13.01 10.39 -35.64
CA THR A 551 14.15 9.75 -36.31
C THR A 551 15.17 10.79 -36.81
N ALA A 552 14.72 11.85 -37.47
CA ALA A 552 15.61 12.90 -37.96
C ALA A 552 16.36 13.63 -36.82
N LEU A 553 15.71 13.81 -35.66
CA LEU A 553 16.35 14.36 -34.46
C LEU A 553 17.48 13.46 -33.97
N ILE A 554 17.22 12.16 -33.80
CA ILE A 554 18.24 11.19 -33.37
C ILE A 554 19.41 11.13 -34.35
N ASP A 555 19.12 11.06 -35.65
CA ASP A 555 20.13 11.02 -36.71
C ASP A 555 21.03 12.25 -36.67
N LEU A 556 20.45 13.44 -36.53
CA LEU A 556 21.19 14.70 -36.53
C LEU A 556 22.01 14.89 -35.25
N TYR A 557 21.39 14.68 -34.09
CA TYR A 557 21.95 15.10 -32.82
C TYR A 557 22.84 14.03 -32.17
N LEU A 558 22.55 12.74 -32.37
CA LEU A 558 23.38 11.64 -31.85
C LEU A 558 24.25 11.00 -32.92
N ILE A 559 23.65 10.48 -34.00
CA ILE A 559 24.38 9.64 -34.97
C ILE A 559 25.42 10.45 -35.74
N LYS A 560 25.08 11.67 -36.18
CA LYS A 560 26.05 12.60 -36.80
C LYS A 560 26.98 13.29 -35.78
N GLY A 561 26.85 12.99 -34.49
CA GLY A 561 27.76 13.44 -33.44
C GLY A 561 27.63 14.91 -33.02
N TYR A 562 26.57 15.61 -33.41
CA TYR A 562 26.41 17.04 -33.11
C TYR A 562 26.38 17.32 -31.59
N LEU A 563 25.62 16.54 -30.81
CA LEU A 563 25.60 16.70 -29.35
C LEU A 563 26.92 16.31 -28.71
N ILE A 564 27.61 15.28 -29.19
CA ILE A 564 28.91 14.88 -28.63
C ILE A 564 29.94 16.01 -28.79
N ASN A 565 29.89 16.74 -29.91
CA ASN A 565 30.75 17.91 -30.12
C ASN A 565 30.43 19.07 -29.16
N LEU A 566 29.15 19.27 -28.83
CA LEU A 566 28.72 20.32 -27.89
C LEU A 566 28.89 19.91 -26.42
N LEU A 567 28.77 18.62 -26.13
CA LEU A 567 28.72 18.01 -24.81
C LEU A 567 29.68 16.81 -24.80
N PRO A 568 31.01 17.03 -24.73
CA PRO A 568 32.00 15.96 -24.81
C PRO A 568 31.85 14.91 -23.69
N GLU A 569 31.25 15.31 -22.56
CA GLU A 569 30.97 14.44 -21.42
C GLU A 569 30.02 13.27 -21.75
N LEU A 570 29.24 13.36 -22.83
CA LEU A 570 28.43 12.24 -23.32
C LEU A 570 29.28 11.00 -23.62
N SER A 571 30.52 11.17 -24.08
CA SER A 571 31.42 10.05 -24.34
C SER A 571 31.81 9.32 -23.06
N LYS A 572 32.11 10.07 -22.00
CA LYS A 572 32.42 9.50 -20.67
C LYS A 572 31.19 8.84 -20.06
N LEU A 573 30.01 9.48 -20.18
CA LEU A 573 28.76 8.91 -19.70
C LEU A 573 28.46 7.57 -20.39
N CYS A 574 28.59 7.48 -21.72
CA CYS A 574 28.42 6.22 -22.47
C CYS A 574 29.33 5.10 -21.92
N GLN A 575 30.60 5.41 -21.66
CA GLN A 575 31.54 4.44 -21.09
C GLN A 575 31.13 3.96 -19.69
N ARG A 576 30.67 4.88 -18.83
CA ARG A 576 30.21 4.53 -17.47
C ARG A 576 28.93 3.72 -17.48
N LEU A 577 27.98 4.03 -18.35
CA LEU A 577 26.75 3.25 -18.53
C LEU A 577 27.05 1.82 -19.02
N LYS A 578 27.96 1.67 -19.99
CA LYS A 578 28.42 0.34 -20.46
C LYS A 578 29.10 -0.45 -19.34
N LYS A 579 29.97 0.19 -18.56
CA LYS A 579 30.63 -0.43 -17.41
C LYS A 579 29.63 -0.86 -16.33
N LEU A 580 28.59 -0.06 -16.08
CA LEU A 580 27.53 -0.44 -15.15
C LEU A 580 26.76 -1.65 -15.67
N SER A 581 26.41 -1.66 -16.96
CA SER A 581 25.79 -2.81 -17.63
C SER A 581 26.63 -4.08 -17.51
N ASP A 582 27.94 -3.99 -17.72
CA ASP A 582 28.87 -5.12 -17.52
C ASP A 582 28.83 -5.65 -16.07
N SER A 583 28.71 -4.76 -15.09
CA SER A 583 28.61 -5.16 -13.68
C SER A 583 27.27 -5.83 -13.33
N CYS A 584 26.21 -5.61 -14.12
CA CYS A 584 24.88 -6.17 -13.86
C CYS A 584 24.67 -7.58 -14.41
N ILE A 585 25.62 -8.15 -15.17
CA ILE A 585 25.49 -9.46 -15.84
C ILE A 585 25.16 -10.62 -14.87
N GLN A 586 25.52 -10.50 -13.59
CA GLN A 586 25.26 -11.53 -12.57
C GLN A 586 23.89 -11.39 -11.88
N LEU A 587 23.16 -10.30 -12.14
CA LEU A 587 21.85 -10.02 -11.56
C LEU A 587 20.74 -10.66 -12.42
N SER A 588 19.53 -10.75 -11.88
CA SER A 588 18.36 -11.08 -12.70
C SER A 588 18.04 -9.94 -13.67
N ASP A 589 17.40 -10.28 -14.79
CA ASP A 589 16.97 -9.30 -15.78
C ASP A 589 16.03 -8.25 -15.16
N ASP A 590 15.03 -8.69 -14.39
CA ASP A 590 14.07 -7.79 -13.72
C ASP A 590 14.76 -6.76 -12.82
N TYR A 591 15.75 -7.20 -12.02
CA TYR A 591 16.46 -6.30 -11.11
C TYR A 591 17.39 -5.35 -11.88
N THR A 592 18.00 -5.85 -12.96
CA THR A 592 18.78 -5.01 -13.88
C THR A 592 17.92 -3.94 -14.53
N TYR A 593 16.69 -4.30 -14.96
CA TYR A 593 15.73 -3.36 -15.52
C TYR A 593 15.31 -2.31 -14.49
N ILE A 594 15.07 -2.67 -13.23
CA ILE A 594 14.78 -1.71 -12.15
C ILE A 594 15.94 -0.70 -11.97
N ILE A 595 17.19 -1.15 -12.04
CA ILE A 595 18.36 -0.27 -11.94
C ILE A 595 18.40 0.71 -13.12
N TYR A 596 18.21 0.22 -14.35
CA TYR A 596 18.24 1.07 -15.55
C TYR A 596 17.10 2.07 -15.56
N ASP A 597 15.87 1.63 -15.27
CA ASP A 597 14.70 2.50 -15.15
C ASP A 597 14.93 3.57 -14.07
N SER A 598 15.48 3.19 -12.92
CA SER A 598 15.81 4.14 -11.84
C SER A 598 16.82 5.21 -12.25
N ILE A 599 17.82 4.88 -13.07
CA ILE A 599 18.80 5.85 -13.55
C ILE A 599 18.18 6.79 -14.59
N ILE A 600 17.39 6.25 -15.52
CA ILE A 600 16.68 7.03 -16.54
C ILE A 600 15.64 7.95 -15.90
N HIS A 601 14.90 7.45 -14.90
CA HIS A 601 13.95 8.22 -14.10
C HIS A 601 14.63 9.43 -13.45
N VAL A 602 15.81 9.24 -12.83
CA VAL A 602 16.53 10.35 -12.18
C VAL A 602 17.12 11.33 -13.21
N HIS A 603 17.51 10.87 -14.40
CA HIS A 603 17.86 11.76 -15.53
C HIS A 603 16.67 12.64 -15.94
N ASN A 604 15.51 12.02 -16.16
CA ASN A 604 14.27 12.71 -16.52
C ASN A 604 13.85 13.72 -15.44
N ASN A 605 14.00 13.34 -14.17
CA ASN A 605 13.79 14.24 -13.03
C ASN A 605 14.67 15.50 -13.11
N ARG A 606 15.98 15.35 -13.41
CA ARG A 606 16.90 16.49 -13.55
C ARG A 606 16.47 17.39 -14.71
N LEU A 607 16.17 16.78 -15.86
CA LEU A 607 15.84 17.49 -17.09
C LEU A 607 14.55 18.30 -17.00
N PHE A 608 13.41 17.65 -16.72
CA PHE A 608 12.08 18.29 -16.79
C PHE A 608 11.23 18.19 -15.51
N GLY A 609 11.76 17.63 -14.42
CA GLY A 609 11.10 17.61 -13.11
C GLY A 609 10.25 16.37 -12.83
N ILE A 610 9.36 16.49 -11.83
CA ILE A 610 8.65 15.36 -11.23
C ILE A 610 7.33 15.13 -11.99
N LYS A 611 7.44 14.56 -13.21
CA LYS A 611 6.28 14.28 -14.08
C LYS A 611 6.36 12.87 -14.66
N ARG A 612 6.03 11.86 -13.83
CA ARG A 612 6.17 10.44 -14.19
C ARG A 612 5.37 10.04 -15.44
N GLU A 613 4.20 10.64 -15.66
CA GLU A 613 3.39 10.41 -16.88
C GLU A 613 4.12 10.75 -18.18
N ASN A 614 5.06 11.70 -18.15
CA ASN A 614 5.83 12.06 -19.33
C ASN A 614 6.87 10.99 -19.67
N GLU A 615 7.40 10.28 -18.67
CA GLU A 615 8.38 9.19 -18.86
C GLU A 615 7.75 8.04 -19.65
N THR A 616 6.52 7.65 -19.30
CA THR A 616 5.75 6.62 -20.02
C THR A 616 5.54 6.98 -21.50
N LYS A 617 5.24 8.25 -21.79
CA LYS A 617 5.11 8.75 -23.18
C LYS A 617 6.43 8.66 -23.93
N ILE A 618 7.55 9.01 -23.29
CA ILE A 618 8.89 8.93 -23.89
C ILE A 618 9.26 7.48 -24.20
N TYR A 619 9.00 6.54 -23.28
CA TYR A 619 9.20 5.11 -23.51
C TYR A 619 8.39 4.58 -24.69
N ALA A 620 7.11 4.98 -24.82
CA ALA A 620 6.27 4.61 -25.96
C ALA A 620 6.83 5.13 -27.30
N ILE A 621 7.30 6.39 -27.34
CA ILE A 621 7.93 6.97 -28.53
C ILE A 621 9.19 6.19 -28.92
N ILE A 622 10.08 5.93 -27.96
CA ILE A 622 11.34 5.23 -28.22
C ILE A 622 11.10 3.79 -28.66
N ARG A 623 10.14 3.08 -28.06
CA ARG A 623 9.74 1.74 -28.50
C ARG A 623 9.39 1.74 -29.99
N GLY A 624 8.61 2.72 -30.44
CA GLY A 624 8.25 2.87 -31.85
C GLY A 624 9.44 3.21 -32.79
N LEU A 625 10.47 3.89 -32.28
CA LEU A 625 11.72 4.15 -33.01
C LEU A 625 12.57 2.89 -33.15
N ILE A 626 12.83 2.19 -32.05
CA ILE A 626 13.66 0.97 -32.01
C ILE A 626 13.05 -0.15 -32.85
N ILE A 627 11.73 -0.37 -32.75
CA ILE A 627 11.02 -1.32 -33.60
C ILE A 627 11.21 -0.97 -35.09
N SER A 628 11.20 0.32 -35.43
CA SER A 628 11.41 0.77 -36.81
C SER A 628 12.81 0.46 -37.34
N GLU A 629 13.83 0.60 -36.50
CA GLU A 629 15.22 0.31 -36.85
C GLU A 629 15.40 -1.18 -37.11
N GLU A 630 14.84 -2.04 -36.26
CA GLU A 630 14.85 -3.49 -36.45
C GLU A 630 14.21 -3.90 -37.78
N PHE A 631 13.04 -3.35 -38.12
CA PHE A 631 12.39 -3.64 -39.40
C PHE A 631 13.23 -3.17 -40.61
N ARG A 632 13.90 -2.02 -40.52
CA ARG A 632 14.78 -1.52 -41.60
C ARG A 632 16.05 -2.37 -41.74
N ASN A 633 16.65 -2.80 -40.64
CA ASN A 633 17.85 -3.63 -40.64
C ASN A 633 17.55 -5.05 -41.15
N GLY A 634 16.38 -5.60 -40.85
CA GLY A 634 15.93 -6.90 -41.36
C GLY A 634 15.68 -6.95 -42.87
N HIS A 635 15.32 -5.83 -43.51
CA HIS A 635 15.13 -5.75 -44.97
C HIS A 635 16.43 -5.51 -45.76
N ASN A 636 17.51 -5.05 -45.13
CA ASN A 636 18.83 -4.90 -45.78
C ASN A 636 19.66 -6.19 -45.77
N HIS A 637 19.15 -7.28 -45.20
CA HIS A 637 19.79 -8.60 -45.12
C HIS A 637 18.97 -9.71 -45.80
N GLY A 638 17.94 -9.35 -46.58
CA GLY A 638 17.09 -10.26 -47.35
C GLY A 638 17.40 -10.25 -48.84
#